data_AF-A0A820GKB4-F1
#
_entry.id   AF-A0A820GKB4-F1
#
_cell.length_a   1.000
_cell.length_b   1.000
_cell.length_c   1.000
_cell.angle_alpha   90.00
_cell.angle_beta   90.00
_cell.angle_gamma   90.00
#
_symmetry.space_group_name_H-M   'P 1'
#
loop_
_entity.id
_entity.type
_entity.pdbx_description
1 polymer ?
#
loop_
_entity_poly.entity_id
_entity_poly.type
_entity_poly.pdbx_seq_one_letter_code
_entity_poly.pdbx_strand_id
1 'polypeptide(L)'
;VYDRIIFACNSHATMNALNNGNNTNISFLLKLMLTSVTYADDDDDLNLLDGIIHRDINILPNEYADELRCNYANYIDMKYDKINKLYYHYNTFILSCWLPNVHAILKENQIEHKNMEPMFVTYAPHNQPMPKIDEKKIFGKVDNRRAHPSLSFRNQAISLLIRLVQGENGMYFCGNSVTPANGHDLSLLSGFAVAELIGAKYPFSDNSSALRDYNRYKRMCVN
;
A
#
# COMPACT_ATOMS: atom_id res chain seq x y z
N VAL A 1 -26.97 -11.50 -10.34
CA VAL A 1 -26.77 -12.39 -9.17
C VAL A 1 -25.47 -13.13 -9.39
N TYR A 2 -24.61 -13.22 -8.38
CA TYR A 2 -23.30 -13.87 -8.48
C TYR A 2 -23.26 -15.05 -7.51
N ASP A 3 -22.69 -16.18 -7.92
CA ASP A 3 -22.56 -17.38 -7.08
C ASP A 3 -21.43 -17.25 -6.05
N ARG A 4 -20.42 -16.45 -6.38
CA ARG A 4 -19.22 -16.22 -5.56
C ARG A 4 -18.82 -14.76 -5.63
N ILE A 5 -18.30 -14.24 -4.51
CA ILE A 5 -17.81 -12.87 -4.38
C ILE A 5 -16.40 -12.92 -3.82
N ILE A 6 -15.48 -12.19 -4.46
CA ILE A 6 -14.10 -12.03 -3.98
C ILE A 6 -13.93 -10.58 -3.54
N PHE A 7 -13.60 -10.40 -2.26
CA PHE A 7 -13.24 -9.11 -1.70
C PHE A 7 -11.72 -8.94 -1.76
N ALA A 8 -11.28 -8.01 -2.60
CA ALA A 8 -9.88 -7.59 -2.74
C ALA A 8 -9.64 -6.15 -2.23
N CYS A 9 -10.59 -5.63 -1.46
CA CYS A 9 -10.52 -4.32 -0.82
C CYS A 9 -10.20 -4.44 0.67
N ASN A 10 -9.97 -3.31 1.32
CA ASN A 10 -9.71 -3.30 2.76
C ASN A 10 -10.91 -3.86 3.56
N SER A 11 -10.66 -4.32 4.79
CA SER A 11 -11.66 -4.96 5.65
C SER A 11 -12.85 -4.06 5.97
N HIS A 12 -12.63 -2.74 6.06
CA HIS A 12 -13.67 -1.76 6.35
C HIS A 12 -14.65 -1.61 5.17
N ALA A 13 -14.11 -1.49 3.96
CA ALA A 13 -14.89 -1.47 2.72
C ALA A 13 -15.65 -2.78 2.53
N THR A 14 -15.02 -3.92 2.86
CA THR A 14 -15.66 -5.23 2.87
C THR A 14 -16.85 -5.26 3.82
N MET A 15 -16.68 -4.86 5.09
CA MET A 15 -17.78 -4.83 6.06
C MET A 15 -18.91 -3.87 5.67
N ASN A 16 -18.56 -2.70 5.11
CA ASN A 16 -19.57 -1.76 4.62
C ASN A 16 -20.39 -2.36 3.47
N ALA A 17 -19.74 -3.02 2.51
CA ALA A 17 -20.43 -3.71 1.42
C ALA A 17 -21.37 -4.81 1.94
N LEU A 18 -20.91 -5.59 2.91
CA LEU A 18 -21.70 -6.66 3.53
C LEU A 18 -22.91 -6.13 4.31
N ASN A 19 -22.74 -5.07 5.09
CA ASN A 19 -23.81 -4.42 5.84
C ASN A 19 -24.85 -3.78 4.90
N ASN A 20 -24.40 -3.04 3.88
CA ASN A 20 -25.29 -2.39 2.91
C ASN A 20 -26.06 -3.40 2.06
N GLY A 21 -25.47 -4.58 1.81
CA GLY A 21 -26.15 -5.67 1.13
C GLY A 21 -27.22 -6.39 1.97
N ASN A 22 -27.46 -5.95 3.21
CA ASN A 22 -28.33 -6.63 4.19
C ASN A 22 -28.01 -8.13 4.34
N ASN A 23 -26.73 -8.51 4.21
CA ASN A 23 -26.34 -9.90 4.33
C ASN A 23 -26.38 -10.31 5.81
N THR A 24 -27.49 -10.90 6.26
CA THR A 24 -27.69 -11.32 7.65
C THR A 24 -26.99 -12.65 7.99
N ASN A 25 -26.41 -13.34 7.00
CA ASN A 25 -25.85 -14.69 7.17
C ASN A 25 -24.34 -14.71 7.44
N ILE A 26 -23.74 -13.57 7.78
CA ILE A 26 -22.32 -13.48 8.11
C ILE A 26 -22.07 -14.13 9.46
N SER A 27 -21.17 -15.11 9.54
CA SER A 27 -20.79 -15.69 10.83
C SER A 27 -20.23 -14.64 11.79
N PHE A 28 -20.42 -14.90 13.09
CA PHE A 28 -19.83 -14.06 14.13
C PHE A 28 -18.30 -13.98 13.99
N LEU A 29 -17.65 -15.09 13.61
CA LEU A 29 -16.20 -15.15 13.42
C LEU A 29 -15.73 -14.25 12.27
N LEU A 30 -16.39 -14.33 11.10
CA LEU A 30 -16.07 -13.48 9.95
C LEU A 30 -16.23 -12.00 10.30
N LYS A 31 -17.36 -11.65 10.93
CA LYS A 31 -17.62 -10.29 11.39
C LYS A 31 -16.53 -9.80 12.36
N LEU A 32 -16.22 -10.60 13.38
CA LEU A 32 -15.19 -10.28 14.37
C LEU A 32 -13.83 -10.05 13.71
N MET A 33 -13.42 -10.90 12.77
CA MET A 33 -12.13 -10.76 12.10
C MET A 33 -12.05 -9.48 11.27
N LEU A 34 -13.04 -9.21 10.42
CA LEU A 34 -13.02 -8.04 9.54
C LEU A 34 -13.09 -6.72 10.31
N THR A 35 -13.88 -6.64 11.39
CA THR A 35 -13.98 -5.41 12.20
C THR A 35 -12.80 -5.20 13.14
N SER A 36 -11.94 -6.22 13.33
CA SER A 36 -10.80 -6.14 14.24
C SER A 36 -9.48 -5.80 13.54
N VAL A 37 -9.45 -5.75 12.20
CA VAL A 37 -8.27 -5.31 11.45
C VAL A 37 -8.08 -3.81 11.65
N THR A 38 -6.88 -3.42 12.09
CA THR A 38 -6.48 -2.00 12.17
C THR A 38 -5.50 -1.61 11.09
N TYR A 39 -5.38 -0.32 10.85
CA TYR A 39 -4.56 0.29 9.82
C TYR A 39 -3.59 1.28 10.44
N ALA A 40 -2.56 1.66 9.69
CA ALA A 40 -1.57 2.65 10.14
C ALA A 40 -2.22 3.95 10.65
N ASP A 41 -3.33 4.37 10.02
CA ASP A 41 -4.11 5.53 10.44
C ASP A 41 -4.97 5.32 11.71
N ASP A 42 -5.08 4.10 12.23
CA ASP A 42 -5.66 3.83 13.56
C ASP A 42 -4.62 3.92 14.70
N ASP A 43 -3.34 3.69 14.39
CA ASP A 43 -2.26 3.55 15.37
C ASP A 43 -1.34 4.79 15.43
N ASP A 44 -1.87 5.97 15.08
CA ASP A 44 -1.16 7.27 15.03
C ASP A 44 0.04 7.34 14.06
N ASP A 45 0.22 6.38 13.14
CA ASP A 45 1.20 6.49 12.06
C ASP A 45 0.63 7.32 10.91
N LEU A 46 0.68 8.64 11.10
CA LEU A 46 0.07 9.61 10.20
C LEU A 46 1.05 10.18 9.17
N ASN A 47 2.25 9.60 9.03
CA ASN A 47 3.36 10.21 8.29
C ASN A 47 3.18 10.19 6.77
N LEU A 48 2.39 9.25 6.23
CA LEU A 48 2.25 9.01 4.79
C LEU A 48 0.79 9.03 4.31
N LEU A 49 -0.11 9.65 5.07
CA LEU A 49 -1.55 9.65 4.75
C LEU A 49 -1.90 10.58 3.59
N ASP A 50 -1.50 11.85 3.70
CA ASP A 50 -1.80 12.89 2.73
C ASP A 50 -0.51 13.25 1.97
N GLY A 51 -0.49 12.95 0.68
CA GLY A 51 0.64 13.26 -0.21
C GLY A 51 0.28 14.33 -1.24
N ILE A 52 1.26 15.12 -1.66
CA ILE A 52 1.14 16.03 -2.82
C ILE A 52 2.01 15.50 -3.94
N ILE A 53 1.44 15.36 -5.15
CA ILE A 53 2.17 15.02 -6.37
C ILE A 53 2.57 16.33 -7.04
N HIS A 54 3.86 16.55 -7.26
CA HIS A 54 4.38 17.80 -7.83
C HIS A 54 5.73 17.62 -8.53
N ARG A 55 6.19 18.69 -9.19
CA ARG A 55 7.51 18.78 -9.84
C ARG A 55 8.39 19.90 -9.29
N ASP A 56 8.08 20.38 -8.10
CA ASP A 56 8.79 21.52 -7.52
C ASP A 56 10.15 21.12 -6.94
N ILE A 57 11.23 21.36 -7.69
CA ILE A 57 12.61 21.05 -7.29
C ILE A 57 13.08 21.77 -6.02
N ASN A 58 12.45 22.91 -5.69
CA ASN A 58 12.79 23.68 -4.49
C ASN A 58 12.38 22.97 -3.19
N ILE A 59 11.70 21.83 -3.27
CA ILE A 59 11.47 20.96 -2.11
C ILE A 59 12.77 20.31 -1.61
N LEU A 60 13.75 20.16 -2.51
CA LEU A 60 15.07 19.60 -2.20
C LEU A 60 16.04 20.74 -1.82
N PRO A 61 17.07 20.46 -1.01
CA PRO A 61 18.13 21.42 -0.74
C PRO A 61 18.87 21.80 -2.02
N ASN A 62 18.97 23.10 -2.32
CA ASN A 62 19.56 23.61 -3.56
C ASN A 62 20.97 23.07 -3.86
N GLU A 63 21.80 22.88 -2.82
CA GLU A 63 23.17 22.37 -2.95
C GLU A 63 23.22 20.94 -3.49
N TYR A 64 22.22 20.11 -3.17
CA TYR A 64 22.19 18.68 -3.49
C TYR A 64 21.05 18.29 -4.43
N ALA A 65 20.28 19.25 -4.94
CA ALA A 65 19.03 18.99 -5.67
C ALA A 65 19.24 18.08 -6.89
N ASP A 66 20.32 18.31 -7.66
CA ASP A 66 20.66 17.49 -8.82
C ASP A 66 21.13 16.09 -8.45
N GLU A 67 21.92 15.96 -7.39
CA GLU A 67 22.39 14.67 -6.90
C GLU A 67 21.22 13.82 -6.38
N LEU A 68 20.38 14.43 -5.53
CA LEU A 68 19.21 13.80 -4.90
C LEU A 68 18.25 13.29 -5.96
N ARG A 69 17.85 14.14 -6.92
CA ARG A 69 16.81 13.79 -7.89
C ARG A 69 17.23 12.73 -8.92
N CYS A 70 18.53 12.49 -9.09
CA CYS A 70 19.08 11.54 -10.06
C CYS A 70 19.45 10.20 -9.44
N ASN A 71 19.74 10.14 -8.13
CA ASN A 71 20.37 8.97 -7.54
C ASN A 71 19.64 8.39 -6.31
N TYR A 72 18.71 9.12 -5.70
CA TYR A 72 18.10 8.71 -4.43
C TYR A 72 16.59 8.62 -4.56
N ALA A 73 16.00 7.50 -4.13
CA ALA A 73 14.57 7.27 -4.23
C ALA A 73 13.72 8.15 -3.32
N ASN A 74 14.34 8.73 -2.29
CA ASN A 74 13.67 9.52 -1.27
C ASN A 74 14.61 10.50 -0.58
N TYR A 75 14.08 11.66 -0.21
CA TYR A 75 14.71 12.65 0.64
C TYR A 75 13.87 12.86 1.90
N ILE A 76 14.50 12.73 3.07
CA ILE A 76 13.85 12.90 4.38
C ILE A 76 14.43 14.16 5.03
N ASP A 77 13.55 15.12 5.31
CA ASP A 77 13.90 16.39 5.94
C ASP A 77 13.39 16.40 7.39
N MET A 78 14.30 16.24 8.35
CA MET A 78 13.98 16.25 9.77
C MET A 78 13.83 17.67 10.31
N LYS A 79 12.73 17.91 11.02
CA LYS A 79 12.39 19.18 11.66
C LYS A 79 12.21 19.00 13.17
N TYR A 80 12.37 20.10 13.90
CA TYR A 80 12.13 20.15 15.33
C TYR A 80 11.09 21.23 15.63
N ASP A 81 9.95 20.81 16.18
CA ASP A 81 8.93 21.70 16.70
C ASP A 81 9.33 22.15 18.11
N LYS A 82 9.75 23.42 18.24
CA LYS A 82 10.17 23.99 19.53
C LYS A 82 9.03 24.12 20.54
N ILE A 83 7.78 24.26 20.07
CA ILE A 83 6.61 24.47 20.93
C ILE A 83 6.24 23.14 21.59
N ASN A 84 6.07 22.10 20.78
CA ASN A 84 5.70 20.77 21.26
C ASN A 84 6.90 19.95 21.73
N LYS A 85 8.14 20.41 21.47
CA LYS A 85 9.40 19.73 21.76
C LYS A 85 9.48 18.33 21.12
N LEU A 86 9.02 18.22 19.87
CA LEU A 86 8.96 16.97 19.12
C LEU A 86 9.71 17.09 17.80
N TYR A 87 10.33 15.98 17.39
CA TYR A 87 10.86 15.84 16.04
C TYR A 87 9.76 15.34 15.10
N TYR A 88 9.76 15.87 13.89
CA TYR A 88 8.93 15.39 12.80
C TYR A 88 9.75 15.39 11.51
N HIS A 89 9.25 14.80 10.44
CA HIS A 89 9.97 14.76 9.18
C HIS A 89 9.03 14.93 8.00
N TYR A 90 9.54 15.53 6.93
CA TYR A 90 8.92 15.43 5.62
C TYR A 90 9.60 14.32 4.82
N ASN A 91 8.82 13.59 4.03
CA ASN A 91 9.35 12.57 3.15
C ASN A 91 8.95 12.88 1.71
N THR A 92 9.95 13.13 0.86
CA THR A 92 9.76 13.34 -0.57
C THR A 92 10.24 12.11 -1.32
N PHE A 93 9.31 11.36 -1.92
CA PHE A 93 9.65 10.32 -2.89
C PHE A 93 10.08 10.95 -4.20
N ILE A 94 11.21 10.50 -4.73
CA ILE A 94 11.85 10.98 -5.95
C ILE A 94 11.64 9.92 -7.03
N LEU A 95 10.50 9.96 -7.70
CA LEU A 95 10.11 8.95 -8.67
C LEU A 95 10.96 8.99 -9.96
N SER A 96 11.55 10.14 -10.26
CA SER A 96 12.36 10.35 -11.47
C SER A 96 13.56 9.42 -11.58
N CYS A 97 14.16 8.98 -10.46
CA CYS A 97 15.43 8.24 -10.49
C CYS A 97 15.35 6.73 -10.39
N TRP A 98 14.16 6.14 -10.24
CA TRP A 98 14.06 4.68 -10.03
C TRP A 98 12.93 4.01 -10.76
N LEU A 99 11.97 4.77 -11.32
CA LEU A 99 10.91 4.18 -12.11
C LEU A 99 11.46 3.57 -13.41
N PRO A 100 11.29 2.25 -13.67
CA PRO A 100 11.90 1.60 -14.84
C PRO A 100 11.43 2.16 -16.18
N ASN A 101 10.15 2.53 -16.29
CA ASN A 101 9.58 3.15 -17.48
C ASN A 101 10.19 4.53 -17.75
N VAL A 102 10.57 5.26 -16.69
CA VAL A 102 11.24 6.55 -16.81
C VAL A 102 12.65 6.36 -17.37
N HIS A 103 13.41 5.41 -16.83
CA HIS A 103 14.74 5.09 -17.35
C HIS A 103 14.71 4.62 -18.80
N ALA A 104 13.70 3.83 -19.19
CA ALA A 104 13.50 3.43 -20.58
C ALA A 104 13.33 4.65 -21.49
N ILE A 105 12.43 5.58 -21.13
CA ILE A 105 12.17 6.82 -21.87
C ILE A 105 13.46 7.67 -22.00
N LEU A 106 14.21 7.85 -20.91
CA LEU A 106 15.44 8.64 -20.93
C LEU A 106 16.48 8.04 -21.87
N LYS A 107 16.63 6.70 -21.82
CA LYS A 107 17.56 5.97 -22.69
C LYS A 107 17.16 6.05 -24.17
N GLU A 108 15.88 5.82 -24.47
CA GLU A 108 15.34 5.86 -25.84
C GLU A 108 15.49 7.24 -26.48
N ASN A 109 15.27 8.30 -25.70
CA ASN A 109 15.30 9.68 -26.19
C ASN A 109 16.66 10.38 -26.00
N GLN A 110 17.67 9.66 -25.49
CA GLN A 110 19.01 10.21 -25.19
C GLN A 110 18.96 11.45 -24.28
N ILE A 111 18.03 11.47 -23.33
CA ILE A 111 17.85 12.57 -22.39
C ILE A 111 18.72 12.29 -21.17
N GLU A 112 19.63 13.21 -20.85
CA GLU A 112 20.36 13.14 -19.58
C GLU A 112 19.37 13.28 -18.42
N HIS A 113 19.55 12.48 -17.37
CA HIS A 113 18.64 12.42 -16.22
C HIS A 113 18.39 13.80 -15.58
N LYS A 114 19.44 14.63 -15.54
CA LYS A 114 19.35 16.02 -15.07
C LYS A 114 18.42 16.91 -15.92
N ASN A 115 18.15 16.57 -17.17
CA ASN A 115 17.26 17.34 -18.04
C ASN A 115 15.81 16.85 -17.95
N MET A 116 15.53 15.86 -17.12
CA MET A 116 14.18 15.38 -16.87
C MET A 116 13.41 16.31 -15.93
N GLU A 117 12.12 16.50 -16.23
CA GLU A 117 11.16 17.08 -15.29
C GLU A 117 11.12 16.24 -14.00
N PRO A 118 11.28 16.87 -12.81
CA PRO A 118 11.21 16.15 -11.56
C PRO A 118 9.82 15.55 -11.31
N MET A 119 9.78 14.36 -10.72
CA MET A 119 8.54 13.70 -10.34
C MET A 119 8.60 13.36 -8.87
N PHE A 120 7.84 14.11 -8.07
CA PHE A 120 7.86 13.99 -6.62
C PHE A 120 6.50 13.65 -6.05
N VAL A 121 6.52 12.92 -4.93
CA VAL A 121 5.40 12.84 -4.00
C VAL A 121 5.92 13.20 -2.61
N THR A 122 5.44 14.33 -2.08
CA THR A 122 5.85 14.81 -0.75
C THR A 122 4.76 14.55 0.26
N TYR A 123 5.17 13.97 1.39
CA TYR A 123 4.34 13.69 2.54
C TYR A 123 4.81 14.53 3.73
N ALA A 124 3.82 14.95 4.51
CA ALA A 124 4.02 15.52 5.84
C ALA A 124 3.17 14.73 6.85
N PRO A 125 3.57 14.68 8.13
CA PRO A 125 2.72 14.16 9.18
C PRO A 125 1.39 14.91 9.18
N HIS A 126 0.28 14.20 9.32
CA HIS A 126 -1.06 14.78 9.21
C HIS A 126 -1.30 16.00 10.12
N ASN A 127 -0.64 16.04 11.28
CA ASN A 127 -0.74 17.15 12.24
C ASN A 127 0.26 18.29 11.99
N GLN A 128 1.07 18.22 10.94
CA GLN A 128 2.06 19.23 10.56
C GLN A 128 1.65 19.88 9.23
N PRO A 129 1.96 21.18 9.03
CA PRO A 129 1.74 21.80 7.74
C PRO A 129 2.66 21.17 6.70
N MET A 130 2.11 20.95 5.50
CA MET A 130 2.89 20.56 4.34
C MET A 130 3.95 21.63 4.04
N PRO A 131 5.19 21.26 3.67
CA PRO A 131 6.17 22.21 3.17
C PRO A 131 5.62 23.02 2.01
N LYS A 132 6.11 24.25 1.87
CA LYS A 132 5.69 25.15 0.79
C LYS A 132 6.10 24.57 -0.56
N ILE A 133 5.10 24.21 -1.37
CA ILE A 133 5.26 23.74 -2.74
C ILE A 133 4.62 24.77 -3.67
N ASP A 134 5.28 25.10 -4.78
CA ASP A 134 4.71 25.96 -5.82
C ASP A 134 3.42 25.36 -6.37
N GLU A 135 2.28 26.03 -6.13
CA GLU A 135 0.94 25.59 -6.53
C GLU A 135 0.84 25.33 -8.03
N LYS A 136 1.59 26.07 -8.86
CA LYS A 136 1.60 25.89 -10.33
C LYS A 136 2.29 24.61 -10.78
N LYS A 137 3.00 23.94 -9.86
CA LYS A 137 3.74 22.70 -10.09
C LYS A 137 3.07 21.48 -9.44
N ILE A 138 1.90 21.66 -8.83
CA ILE A 138 1.10 20.57 -8.25
C ILE A 138 0.28 19.90 -9.34
N PHE A 139 0.36 18.57 -9.42
CA PHE A 139 -0.44 17.75 -10.34
C PHE A 139 -1.62 17.07 -9.64
N GLY A 140 -1.54 16.82 -8.34
CA GLY A 140 -2.58 16.12 -7.63
C GLY A 140 -2.26 15.85 -6.16
N LYS A 141 -3.15 15.09 -5.53
CA LYS A 141 -3.05 14.66 -4.14
C LYS A 141 -3.16 13.15 -4.05
N VAL A 142 -2.49 12.57 -3.07
CA VAL A 142 -2.57 11.15 -2.71
C VAL A 142 -3.26 11.05 -1.36
N ASP A 143 -4.19 10.10 -1.24
CA ASP A 143 -4.81 9.70 0.02
C ASP A 143 -4.54 8.21 0.25
N ASN A 144 -3.80 7.91 1.31
CA ASN A 144 -3.38 6.57 1.69
C ASN A 144 -4.12 6.05 2.94
N ARG A 145 -5.22 6.69 3.37
CA ARG A 145 -6.03 6.18 4.50
C ARG A 145 -6.45 4.74 4.23
N ARG A 146 -6.28 3.88 5.24
CA ARG A 146 -6.60 2.44 5.15
C ARG A 146 -5.85 1.67 4.04
N ALA A 147 -4.76 2.21 3.49
CA ALA A 147 -3.96 1.50 2.49
C ALA A 147 -3.09 0.39 3.11
N HIS A 148 -2.60 0.62 4.33
CA HIS A 148 -1.67 -0.27 5.03
C HIS A 148 -2.27 -0.75 6.35
N PRO A 149 -2.67 -2.03 6.46
CA PRO A 149 -2.94 -2.66 7.73
C PRO A 149 -1.72 -2.59 8.66
N SER A 150 -1.96 -2.38 9.95
CA SER A 150 -0.89 -2.38 10.95
C SER A 150 -0.24 -3.76 11.05
N LEU A 151 1.07 -3.81 11.32
CA LEU A 151 1.77 -5.07 11.56
C LEU A 151 1.65 -5.55 13.03
N SER A 152 0.52 -5.24 13.66
CA SER A 152 0.25 -5.60 15.05
C SER A 152 0.07 -7.12 15.22
N PHE A 153 0.31 -7.63 16.42
CA PHE A 153 0.05 -9.05 16.74
C PHE A 153 -1.39 -9.46 16.41
N ARG A 154 -2.35 -8.57 16.67
CA ARG A 154 -3.77 -8.78 16.34
C ARG A 154 -3.98 -9.01 14.85
N ASN A 155 -3.44 -8.13 14.00
CA ASN A 155 -3.60 -8.26 12.55
C ASN A 155 -2.87 -9.51 12.02
N GLN A 156 -1.70 -9.83 12.55
CA GLN A 156 -1.01 -11.07 12.22
C GLN A 156 -1.86 -12.30 12.58
N ALA A 157 -2.46 -12.35 13.77
CA ALA A 157 -3.36 -13.43 14.15
C ALA A 157 -4.58 -13.51 13.22
N ILE A 158 -5.22 -12.39 12.90
CA ILE A 158 -6.35 -12.35 11.96
C ILE A 158 -5.95 -12.89 10.58
N SER A 159 -4.78 -12.50 10.05
CA SER A 159 -4.30 -12.98 8.75
C SER A 159 -4.06 -14.49 8.67
N LEU A 160 -3.77 -15.13 9.81
CA LEU A 160 -3.62 -16.58 9.91
C LEU A 160 -4.97 -17.29 10.11
N LEU A 161 -5.92 -16.62 10.77
CA LEU A 161 -7.25 -17.16 11.06
C LEU A 161 -8.25 -16.98 9.92
N ILE A 162 -8.01 -16.04 8.99
CA ILE A 162 -8.92 -15.76 7.87
C ILE A 162 -9.22 -17.01 7.02
N ARG A 163 -8.30 -17.98 6.97
CA ARG A 163 -8.50 -19.27 6.28
C ARG A 163 -9.71 -20.05 6.78
N LEU A 164 -10.16 -19.81 8.01
CA LEU A 164 -11.30 -20.49 8.64
C LEU A 164 -12.66 -20.01 8.09
N VAL A 165 -12.70 -18.88 7.39
CA VAL A 165 -13.93 -18.30 6.82
C VAL A 165 -13.88 -18.14 5.30
N GLN A 166 -12.79 -18.57 4.65
CA GLN A 166 -12.70 -18.57 3.18
C GLN A 166 -13.75 -19.50 2.58
N GLY A 167 -14.58 -18.98 1.68
CA GLY A 167 -15.67 -19.69 1.02
C GLY A 167 -16.98 -19.72 1.79
N GLU A 168 -17.05 -19.16 3.00
CA GLU A 168 -18.29 -19.06 3.77
C GLU A 168 -19.34 -18.28 2.97
N ASN A 169 -20.50 -18.90 2.71
CA ASN A 169 -21.56 -18.35 1.86
C ASN A 169 -21.08 -17.85 0.48
N GLY A 170 -20.05 -18.49 -0.09
CA GLY A 170 -19.49 -18.11 -1.39
C GLY A 170 -18.62 -16.84 -1.35
N MET A 171 -18.23 -16.37 -0.17
CA MET A 171 -17.38 -15.19 0.01
C MET A 171 -15.91 -15.58 0.19
N TYR A 172 -15.03 -14.87 -0.48
CA TYR A 172 -13.58 -15.06 -0.40
C TYR A 172 -12.88 -13.73 -0.19
N PHE A 173 -11.72 -13.76 0.46
CA PHE A 173 -11.01 -12.56 0.87
C PHE A 173 -9.54 -12.63 0.44
N CYS A 174 -9.06 -11.60 -0.23
CA CYS A 174 -7.66 -11.43 -0.62
C CYS A 174 -7.23 -9.97 -0.49
N GLY A 175 -5.96 -9.71 -0.75
CA GLY A 175 -5.34 -8.40 -0.61
C GLY A 175 -4.77 -8.16 0.78
N ASN A 176 -4.24 -6.96 0.96
CA ASN A 176 -3.31 -6.64 2.04
C ASN A 176 -3.94 -6.81 3.45
N SER A 177 -5.24 -6.59 3.60
CA SER A 177 -5.95 -6.69 4.90
C SER A 177 -6.08 -8.10 5.46
N VAL A 178 -5.74 -9.12 4.67
CA VAL A 178 -5.81 -10.54 5.06
C VAL A 178 -4.48 -11.27 4.86
N THR A 179 -3.39 -10.53 4.68
CA THR A 179 -2.02 -11.08 4.57
C THR A 179 -1.20 -10.77 5.83
N PRO A 180 -0.22 -11.63 6.18
CA PRO A 180 0.55 -11.49 7.42
C PRO A 180 1.57 -10.34 7.41
N ALA A 181 1.79 -9.73 6.26
CA ALA A 181 2.65 -8.55 6.12
C ALA A 181 2.15 -7.65 4.98
N ASN A 182 2.71 -6.45 4.95
CA ASN A 182 2.47 -5.44 3.93
C ASN A 182 3.40 -5.70 2.74
N GLY A 183 2.83 -6.17 1.63
CA GLY A 183 3.60 -6.47 0.42
C GLY A 183 2.70 -6.68 -0.78
N HIS A 184 3.08 -6.10 -1.92
CA HIS A 184 2.36 -6.29 -3.17
C HIS A 184 2.43 -7.74 -3.65
N ASP A 185 3.54 -8.41 -3.39
CA ASP A 185 3.75 -9.84 -3.67
C ASP A 185 2.78 -10.70 -2.84
N LEU A 186 2.69 -10.50 -1.53
CA LEU A 186 1.76 -11.23 -0.66
C LEU A 186 0.30 -10.95 -1.03
N SER A 187 -0.03 -9.69 -1.32
CA SER A 187 -1.36 -9.31 -1.80
C SER A 187 -1.70 -10.03 -3.11
N LEU A 188 -0.76 -10.13 -4.04
CA LEU A 188 -0.94 -10.87 -5.29
C LEU A 188 -1.08 -12.37 -5.06
N LEU A 189 -0.22 -12.98 -4.25
CA LEU A 189 -0.27 -14.40 -3.90
C LEU A 189 -1.60 -14.77 -3.24
N SER A 190 -2.16 -13.88 -2.41
CA SER A 190 -3.49 -14.08 -1.82
C SER A 190 -4.60 -14.14 -2.87
N GLY A 191 -4.51 -13.34 -3.92
CA GLY A 191 -5.43 -13.37 -5.05
C GLY A 191 -5.34 -14.69 -5.81
N PHE A 192 -4.12 -15.18 -6.09
CA PHE A 192 -3.93 -16.49 -6.69
C PHE A 192 -4.46 -17.63 -5.81
N ALA A 193 -4.27 -17.54 -4.50
CA ALA A 193 -4.73 -18.57 -3.57
C ALA A 193 -6.26 -18.64 -3.52
N VAL A 194 -6.95 -17.49 -3.50
CA VAL A 194 -8.41 -17.45 -3.64
C VAL A 194 -8.86 -17.94 -5.01
N ALA A 195 -8.18 -17.56 -6.09
CA ALA A 195 -8.50 -18.04 -7.43
C ALA A 195 -8.41 -19.58 -7.52
N GLU A 196 -7.40 -20.19 -6.88
CA GLU A 196 -7.27 -21.64 -6.83
C GLU A 196 -8.38 -22.30 -6.00
N LEU A 197 -8.78 -21.70 -4.87
CA LEU A 197 -9.91 -22.19 -4.05
C LEU A 197 -11.22 -22.27 -4.83
N ILE A 198 -11.39 -21.42 -5.85
CA ILE A 198 -12.58 -21.41 -6.72
C ILE A 198 -12.41 -22.24 -8.00
N GLY A 199 -11.25 -22.91 -8.18
CA GLY A 199 -10.99 -23.89 -9.23
C GLY A 199 -10.01 -23.45 -10.32
N ALA A 200 -9.41 -22.26 -10.22
CA ALA A 200 -8.36 -21.86 -11.16
C ALA A 200 -7.05 -22.62 -10.89
N LYS A 201 -6.18 -22.70 -11.90
CA LYS A 201 -4.81 -23.22 -11.72
C LYS A 201 -3.87 -22.08 -11.35
N TYR A 202 -2.87 -22.37 -10.51
CA TYR A 202 -1.76 -21.43 -10.28
C TYR A 202 -0.99 -21.18 -11.59
N PRO A 203 -0.81 -19.92 -12.02
CA PRO A 203 -0.31 -19.61 -13.36
C PRO A 203 1.20 -19.80 -13.56
N PHE A 204 1.99 -19.99 -12.49
CA PHE A 204 3.45 -20.07 -12.56
C PHE A 204 4.00 -21.38 -11.99
N SER A 205 3.33 -22.50 -12.27
CA SER A 205 3.69 -23.82 -11.74
C SER A 205 5.03 -24.35 -12.28
N ASP A 206 5.48 -23.81 -13.41
CA ASP A 206 6.76 -24.05 -14.09
C ASP A 206 7.92 -23.23 -13.50
N ASN A 207 7.65 -22.18 -12.72
CA ASN A 207 8.67 -21.42 -12.01
C ASN A 207 8.83 -21.93 -10.57
N SER A 208 9.92 -22.64 -10.29
CA SER A 208 10.17 -23.27 -8.99
C SER A 208 10.22 -22.29 -7.82
N SER A 209 10.76 -21.08 -8.01
CA SER A 209 10.83 -20.04 -6.98
C SER A 209 9.46 -19.47 -6.68
N ALA A 210 8.69 -19.10 -7.73
CA ALA A 210 7.33 -18.58 -7.56
C ALA A 210 6.41 -19.62 -6.90
N LEU A 211 6.50 -20.88 -7.34
CA LEU A 211 5.74 -21.99 -6.76
C LEU A 211 6.11 -22.23 -5.29
N ARG A 212 7.39 -22.14 -4.92
CA ARG A 212 7.84 -22.25 -3.53
C ARG A 212 7.21 -21.16 -2.65
N ASP A 213 7.27 -19.91 -3.10
CA ASP A 213 6.78 -18.77 -2.33
C ASP A 213 5.25 -18.81 -2.22
N TYR A 214 4.56 -19.20 -3.30
CA TYR A 214 3.13 -19.48 -3.30
C TYR A 214 2.73 -20.60 -2.34
N ASN A 215 3.45 -21.73 -2.35
CA ASN A 215 3.18 -22.83 -1.42
C ASN A 215 3.41 -22.44 0.04
N ARG A 216 4.41 -21.59 0.31
CA ARG A 216 4.63 -21.04 1.65
C ARG A 216 3.45 -20.16 2.08
N TYR A 217 2.98 -19.28 1.19
CA TYR A 217 1.80 -18.47 1.43
C TYR A 217 0.56 -19.32 1.74
N LYS A 218 0.25 -20.31 0.88
CA LYS A 218 -0.90 -21.21 1.08
C LYS A 218 -0.89 -21.87 2.45
N ARG A 219 0.24 -22.46 2.87
CA ARG A 219 0.37 -23.12 4.18
C ARG A 219 0.00 -22.21 5.36
N MET A 220 0.17 -20.91 5.21
CA MET A 220 -0.17 -19.94 6.26
C MET A 220 -1.65 -19.55 6.19
N CYS A 221 -2.14 -19.17 5.01
CA CYS A 221 -3.36 -18.37 4.84
C CYS A 221 -4.53 -19.08 4.14
N VAL A 222 -4.36 -20.30 3.65
CA VAL A 222 -5.39 -21.06 2.93
C VAL A 222 -5.38 -22.53 3.39
N ASN A 223 -6.56 -23.12 3.57
CA ASN A 223 -6.73 -24.54 3.90
C ASN A 223 -6.69 -25.42 2.65
#